data_AF-A0A7V3RS10-F1
#
_entry.id   AF-A0A7V3RS10-F1
#
_cell.length_a   1.000
_cell.length_b   1.000
_cell.length_c   1.000
_cell.angle_alpha   90.00
_cell.angle_beta   90.00
_cell.angle_gamma   90.00
#
_symmetry.space_group_name_H-M   'P 1'
#
loop_
_entity.id
_entity.type
_entity.pdbx_description
1 polymer ?
#
loop_
_entity_poly.entity_id
_entity_poly.type
_entity_poly.pdbx_seq_one_letter_code
_entity_poly.pdbx_strand_id
1 'polypeptide(L)'
;LLGVVDVDLYTQEMSDLERRESRDQLFQLIGVQLSDAQQGNPFLGFRSRFPWLLCNMGGGIVAALLSIAYQRELAWGNAALALFIPVVLALAESVCIQSVSLTLEGLHSRPPTWAALMPRLGRELVTGLLLGGSSALIIGLAAFLFLGQGRVIACLVNGIAGGMAAAALLGLAVPHLLRLLRLDPRVAAGPLALTLADMATLLLYFNAARGLLP
;
A
#
# COMPACT_ATOMS: atom_id res chain seq x y z
N LEU A 1 -46.38 25.65 -2.52
CA LEU A 1 -45.02 25.89 -1.98
C LEU A 1 -44.76 24.83 -0.93
N LEU A 2 -44.07 23.75 -1.30
CA LEU A 2 -43.70 22.64 -0.41
C LEU A 2 -42.25 22.89 0.05
N GLY A 3 -42.09 23.62 1.14
CA GLY A 3 -40.79 23.84 1.80
C GLY A 3 -40.06 25.12 1.38
N VAL A 4 -39.70 25.93 2.37
CA VAL A 4 -38.67 26.96 2.27
C VAL A 4 -37.34 26.25 2.53
N VAL A 5 -36.42 26.27 1.57
CA VAL A 5 -35.06 25.77 1.78
C VAL A 5 -34.28 26.87 2.48
N ASP A 6 -33.98 26.65 3.76
CA ASP A 6 -33.07 27.51 4.50
C ASP A 6 -31.64 27.24 4.00
N VAL A 7 -31.03 28.26 3.38
CA VAL A 7 -29.71 28.17 2.75
C VAL A 7 -28.64 27.86 3.81
N ASP A 8 -28.82 28.34 5.04
CA ASP A 8 -27.88 28.09 6.13
C ASP A 8 -27.96 26.64 6.60
N LEU A 9 -29.18 26.09 6.72
CA LEU A 9 -29.39 24.68 7.07
C LEU A 9 -28.82 23.76 5.99
N TYR A 10 -29.07 24.06 4.71
CA TYR A 10 -28.54 23.25 3.60
C TYR A 10 -27.01 23.29 3.52
N THR A 11 -26.41 24.46 3.77
CA THR A 11 -24.94 24.60 3.79
C THR A 11 -24.32 23.84 4.96
N GLN A 12 -24.96 23.88 6.14
CA GLN A 12 -24.53 23.10 7.30
C GLN A 12 -24.63 21.59 7.04
N GLU A 13 -25.76 21.11 6.51
CA GLU A 13 -25.96 19.70 6.17
C GLU A 13 -24.95 19.20 5.15
N MET A 14 -24.68 19.98 4.08
CA MET A 14 -23.64 19.62 3.11
C MET A 14 -22.25 19.51 3.77
N SER A 15 -21.89 20.49 4.61
CA SER A 15 -20.58 20.49 5.29
C SER A 15 -20.42 19.31 6.27
N ASP A 16 -21.51 18.91 6.93
CA ASP A 16 -21.50 17.78 7.87
C ASP A 16 -21.48 16.44 7.14
N LEU A 17 -22.11 16.34 5.97
CA LEU A 17 -22.02 15.17 5.10
C LEU A 17 -20.60 14.96 4.57
N GLU A 18 -19.95 16.01 4.07
CA GLU A 18 -18.56 15.95 3.61
C GLU A 18 -17.62 15.48 4.73
N ARG A 19 -17.75 16.07 5.94
CA ARG A 19 -16.96 15.66 7.11
C ARG A 19 -17.17 14.19 7.49
N ARG A 20 -18.40 13.68 7.37
CA ARG A 20 -18.71 12.27 7.65
C ARG A 20 -18.07 11.35 6.61
N GLU A 21 -18.17 11.70 5.33
CA GLU A 21 -17.54 10.93 4.25
C GLU A 21 -16.01 10.90 4.40
N SER A 22 -15.37 12.04 4.66
CA SER A 22 -13.93 12.09 4.88
C SER A 22 -13.50 11.26 6.09
N ARG A 23 -14.27 11.29 7.18
CA ARG A 23 -14.01 10.42 8.34
C ARG A 23 -14.13 8.96 7.97
N ASP A 24 -15.21 8.56 7.30
CA ASP A 24 -15.43 7.16 6.96
C ASP A 24 -14.36 6.63 5.99
N GLN A 25 -13.94 7.44 5.01
CA GLN A 25 -12.81 7.13 4.12
C GLN A 25 -11.52 6.80 4.89
N LEU A 26 -11.18 7.59 5.90
CA LEU A 26 -9.97 7.35 6.72
C LEU A 26 -10.03 5.99 7.43
N PHE A 27 -11.20 5.60 7.95
CA PHE A 27 -11.36 4.31 8.61
C PHE A 27 -11.39 3.15 7.60
N GLN A 28 -12.03 3.34 6.45
CA GLN A 28 -12.08 2.32 5.40
C GLN A 28 -10.68 2.00 4.84
N LEU A 29 -9.78 2.99 4.80
CA LEU A 29 -8.38 2.82 4.39
C LEU A 29 -7.64 1.73 5.19
N ILE A 30 -7.97 1.60 6.48
CA ILE A 30 -7.41 0.59 7.40
C ILE A 30 -8.36 -0.60 7.63
N GLY A 31 -9.37 -0.76 6.77
CA GLY A 31 -10.29 -1.90 6.81
C GLY A 31 -11.33 -1.83 7.93
N VAL A 32 -11.67 -0.64 8.42
CA VAL A 32 -12.65 -0.43 9.48
C VAL A 32 -13.83 0.38 8.97
N GLN A 33 -15.05 -0.08 9.21
CA GLN A 33 -16.26 0.72 8.97
C GLN A 33 -16.63 1.48 10.24
N LEU A 34 -16.73 2.81 10.15
CA LEU A 34 -16.95 3.66 11.33
C LEU A 34 -18.35 3.43 11.93
N SER A 35 -19.34 3.10 11.09
CA SER A 35 -20.72 2.77 11.49
C SER A 35 -20.81 1.57 12.42
N ASP A 36 -19.93 0.58 12.24
CA ASP A 36 -19.93 -0.66 13.01
C ASP A 36 -19.13 -0.53 14.31
N ALA A 37 -18.05 0.27 14.28
CA ALA A 37 -17.21 0.52 15.44
C ALA A 37 -17.94 1.31 16.55
N GLN A 38 -18.89 2.18 16.20
CA GLN A 38 -19.64 3.00 17.16
C GLN A 38 -20.73 2.24 17.93
N GLN A 39 -21.12 1.03 17.49
CA GLN A 39 -22.21 0.27 18.08
C GLN A 39 -21.82 -0.52 19.35
N GLY A 40 -20.52 -0.58 19.69
CA GLY A 40 -20.04 -1.22 20.93
C GLY A 40 -20.17 -2.75 21.00
N ASN A 41 -20.65 -3.41 19.93
CA ASN A 41 -20.81 -4.86 19.88
C ASN A 41 -19.55 -5.55 19.31
N PRO A 42 -18.84 -6.38 20.10
CA PRO A 42 -17.63 -7.08 19.65
C PRO A 42 -17.83 -7.96 18.41
N PHE A 43 -18.99 -8.60 18.27
CA PHE A 43 -19.27 -9.47 17.12
C PHE A 43 -19.46 -8.68 15.82
N LEU A 44 -20.01 -7.47 15.90
CA LEU A 44 -20.16 -6.59 14.75
C LEU A 44 -18.79 -6.07 14.28
N GLY A 45 -17.94 -5.70 15.24
CA GLY A 45 -16.55 -5.32 14.99
C GLY A 45 -15.72 -6.47 14.38
N PHE A 46 -15.92 -7.71 14.83
CA PHE A 46 -15.30 -8.87 14.21
C PHE A 46 -15.76 -9.06 12.77
N ARG A 47 -17.07 -9.04 12.51
CA ARG A 47 -17.62 -9.33 11.18
C ARG A 47 -17.26 -8.28 10.12
N SER A 48 -17.03 -7.03 10.53
CA SER A 48 -16.54 -5.97 9.64
C SER A 48 -15.04 -6.11 9.32
N ARG A 49 -14.21 -6.48 10.30
CA ARG A 49 -12.74 -6.55 10.14
C ARG A 49 -12.23 -7.90 9.63
N PHE A 50 -12.93 -8.99 9.91
CA PHE A 50 -12.48 -10.34 9.59
C PHE A 50 -12.32 -10.60 8.08
N PRO A 51 -13.22 -10.14 7.18
CA PRO A 51 -13.02 -10.27 5.74
C PRO A 51 -11.73 -9.60 5.25
N TRP A 52 -11.41 -8.44 5.82
CA TRP A 52 -10.16 -7.74 5.53
C TRP A 52 -8.94 -8.53 6.03
N LEU A 53 -9.03 -9.06 7.25
CA LEU A 53 -7.99 -9.92 7.81
C LEU A 53 -7.76 -11.19 6.98
N LEU A 54 -8.83 -11.80 6.44
CA LEU A 54 -8.74 -12.95 5.55
C LEU A 54 -7.98 -12.62 4.26
N CYS A 55 -8.16 -11.42 3.70
CA CYS A 55 -7.41 -10.97 2.53
C CYS A 55 -5.90 -10.86 2.84
N ASN A 56 -5.54 -10.26 3.97
CA ASN A 56 -4.15 -10.18 4.41
C ASN A 56 -3.55 -11.55 4.73
N MET A 57 -4.32 -12.46 5.36
CA MET A 57 -3.90 -13.84 5.56
C MET A 57 -3.62 -14.54 4.23
N GLY A 58 -4.49 -14.35 3.23
CA GLY A 58 -4.27 -14.82 1.87
C GLY A 58 -2.97 -14.26 1.28
N GLY A 59 -2.75 -12.94 1.36
CA GLY A 59 -1.51 -12.30 0.92
C GLY A 59 -0.27 -12.86 1.61
N GLY A 60 -0.32 -13.05 2.93
CA GLY A 60 0.75 -13.66 3.71
C GLY A 60 1.04 -15.10 3.32
N ILE A 61 0.02 -15.90 2.99
CA ILE A 61 0.20 -17.26 2.46
C ILE A 61 0.89 -17.20 1.09
N VAL A 62 0.50 -16.30 0.19
CA VAL A 62 1.18 -16.14 -1.10
C VAL A 62 2.63 -15.69 -0.91
N ALA A 63 2.90 -14.77 0.02
CA ALA A 63 4.27 -14.37 0.37
C ALA A 63 5.11 -15.54 0.89
N ALA A 64 4.52 -16.42 1.71
CA ALA A 64 5.18 -17.63 2.20
C ALA A 64 5.47 -18.61 1.05
N LEU A 65 4.50 -18.86 0.16
CA LEU A 65 4.70 -19.71 -1.02
C LEU A 65 5.78 -19.14 -1.96
N LEU A 66 5.82 -17.83 -2.12
CA LEU A 66 6.85 -17.16 -2.89
C LEU A 66 8.22 -17.34 -2.23
N SER A 67 8.31 -17.17 -0.91
CA SER A 67 9.55 -17.40 -0.17
C SER A 67 10.05 -18.84 -0.28
N ILE A 68 9.14 -19.83 -0.32
CA ILE A 68 9.47 -21.24 -0.59
C ILE A 68 10.00 -21.41 -2.02
N ALA A 69 9.39 -20.74 -3.01
CA ALA A 69 9.86 -20.80 -4.40
C ALA A 69 11.29 -20.24 -4.57
N TYR A 70 11.69 -19.26 -3.75
CA TYR A 70 13.03 -18.68 -3.71
C TYR A 70 13.91 -19.22 -2.55
N GLN A 71 13.61 -20.43 -2.05
CA GLN A 71 14.33 -21.00 -0.92
C GLN A 71 15.83 -21.21 -1.19
N ARG A 72 16.23 -21.37 -2.46
CA ARG A 72 17.65 -21.52 -2.85
C ARG A 72 18.42 -20.23 -2.59
N GLU A 73 17.83 -19.10 -2.90
CA GLU A 73 18.38 -17.76 -2.68
C GLU A 73 18.44 -17.42 -1.19
N LEU A 74 17.52 -17.97 -0.39
CA LEU A 74 17.49 -17.86 1.07
C LEU A 74 18.34 -18.91 1.80
N ALA A 75 18.98 -19.83 1.08
CA ALA A 75 19.70 -20.96 1.67
C ALA A 75 21.04 -20.54 2.34
N TRP A 76 21.79 -21.54 2.82
CA TRP A 76 23.01 -21.34 3.61
C TRP A 76 24.02 -20.44 2.89
N GLY A 77 24.34 -19.30 3.51
CA GLY A 77 25.17 -18.23 2.96
C GLY A 77 24.45 -16.88 2.85
N ASN A 78 23.12 -16.90 2.74
CA ASN A 78 22.30 -15.71 2.47
C ASN A 78 21.11 -15.55 3.45
N ALA A 79 21.12 -16.29 4.56
CA ALA A 79 20.04 -16.27 5.57
C ALA A 79 19.72 -14.86 6.11
N ALA A 80 20.69 -13.93 6.03
CA ALA A 80 20.50 -12.53 6.36
C ALA A 80 19.43 -11.83 5.50
N LEU A 81 19.19 -12.24 4.25
CA LEU A 81 18.12 -11.68 3.42
C LEU A 81 16.73 -11.90 4.04
N ALA A 82 16.50 -13.05 4.68
CA ALA A 82 15.23 -13.34 5.33
C ALA A 82 14.97 -12.40 6.52
N LEU A 83 16.02 -11.99 7.23
CA LEU A 83 15.94 -11.08 8.38
C LEU A 83 15.49 -9.66 7.98
N PHE A 84 15.71 -9.25 6.74
CA PHE A 84 15.30 -7.93 6.24
C PHE A 84 13.92 -7.92 5.58
N ILE A 85 13.31 -9.07 5.27
CA ILE A 85 11.97 -9.11 4.66
C ILE A 85 10.96 -8.23 5.42
N PRO A 86 10.88 -8.25 6.77
CA PRO A 86 9.93 -7.41 7.50
C PRO A 86 10.14 -5.91 7.27
N VAL A 87 11.39 -5.45 7.21
CA VAL A 87 11.68 -4.02 7.01
C VAL A 87 11.40 -3.59 5.58
N VAL A 88 11.71 -4.45 4.61
CA VAL A 88 11.48 -4.19 3.18
C VAL A 88 9.98 -4.07 2.91
N LEU A 89 9.17 -4.99 3.44
CA LEU A 89 7.71 -4.96 3.32
C LEU A 89 7.11 -3.74 4.03
N ALA A 90 7.48 -3.49 5.29
CA ALA A 90 6.92 -2.38 6.06
C ALA A 90 7.16 -1.00 5.39
N LEU A 91 8.33 -0.79 4.78
CA LEU A 91 8.63 0.43 4.03
C LEU A 91 7.78 0.55 2.75
N ALA A 92 7.62 -0.54 2.01
CA ALA A 92 6.78 -0.58 0.82
C ALA A 92 5.30 -0.33 1.16
N GLU A 93 4.76 -1.00 2.18
CA GLU A 93 3.39 -0.80 2.66
C GLU A 93 3.15 0.64 3.09
N SER A 94 4.10 1.25 3.80
CA SER A 94 4.01 2.64 4.25
C SER A 94 3.86 3.62 3.07
N VAL A 95 4.68 3.46 2.03
CA VAL A 95 4.59 4.29 0.82
C VAL A 95 3.32 3.99 0.01
N CYS A 96 2.91 2.72 -0.06
CA CYS A 96 1.65 2.32 -0.71
C CYS A 96 0.46 3.04 -0.07
N ILE A 97 0.33 2.97 1.26
CA ILE A 97 -0.77 3.62 2.02
C ILE A 97 -0.76 5.14 1.83
N GLN A 98 0.42 5.78 1.84
CA GLN A 98 0.53 7.21 1.56
C GLN A 98 0.02 7.55 0.16
N SER A 99 0.43 6.77 -0.84
CA SER A 99 0.04 6.96 -2.25
C SER A 99 -1.46 6.71 -2.46
N VAL A 100 -2.03 5.67 -1.83
CA VAL A 100 -3.48 5.40 -1.83
C VAL A 100 -4.24 6.58 -1.21
N SER A 101 -3.80 7.07 -0.05
CA SER A 101 -4.46 8.17 0.66
C SER A 101 -4.51 9.44 -0.18
N LEU A 102 -3.37 9.84 -0.75
CA LEU A 102 -3.28 11.01 -1.63
C LEU A 102 -4.13 10.84 -2.90
N THR A 103 -4.19 9.62 -3.43
CA THR A 103 -4.99 9.33 -4.62
C THR A 103 -6.48 9.45 -4.31
N LEU A 104 -6.97 8.82 -3.24
CA LEU A 104 -8.37 8.87 -2.82
C LEU A 104 -8.83 10.31 -2.56
N GLU A 105 -8.00 11.13 -1.92
CA GLU A 105 -8.28 12.55 -1.69
C GLU A 105 -8.47 13.29 -3.04
N GLY A 106 -7.58 13.01 -4.01
CA GLY A 106 -7.62 13.60 -5.34
C GLY A 106 -8.72 13.06 -6.28
N LEU A 107 -9.43 11.99 -5.91
CA LEU A 107 -10.46 11.39 -6.79
C LEU A 107 -11.70 12.27 -6.96
N HIS A 108 -11.94 13.23 -6.06
CA HIS A 108 -13.11 14.12 -6.14
C HIS A 108 -13.08 15.06 -7.35
N SER A 109 -11.91 15.26 -7.98
CA SER A 109 -11.72 16.43 -8.84
C SER A 109 -12.12 16.26 -10.32
N ARG A 110 -12.09 15.05 -10.93
CA ARG A 110 -12.40 14.82 -12.38
C ARG A 110 -12.75 13.35 -12.65
N PRO A 111 -13.44 13.01 -13.76
CA PRO A 111 -13.64 11.62 -14.17
C PRO A 111 -12.29 10.91 -14.43
N PRO A 112 -12.15 9.63 -14.06
CA PRO A 112 -10.91 8.89 -14.24
C PRO A 112 -10.71 8.59 -15.73
N THR A 113 -9.53 8.90 -16.26
CA THR A 113 -9.15 8.59 -17.64
C THR A 113 -7.71 8.07 -17.69
N TRP A 114 -7.43 7.14 -18.61
CA TRP A 114 -6.07 6.63 -18.82
C TRP A 114 -5.06 7.73 -19.14
N ALA A 115 -5.48 8.72 -19.95
CA ALA A 115 -4.65 9.87 -20.29
C ALA A 115 -4.26 10.73 -19.07
N ALA A 116 -5.11 10.78 -18.04
CA ALA A 116 -4.80 11.48 -16.79
C ALA A 116 -3.89 10.67 -15.84
N LEU A 117 -3.92 9.34 -15.94
CA LEU A 117 -3.15 8.43 -15.08
C LEU A 117 -1.66 8.38 -15.46
N MET A 118 -1.35 8.25 -16.76
CA MET A 118 0.04 8.08 -17.23
C MET A 118 1.02 9.16 -16.73
N PRO A 119 0.74 10.47 -16.85
CA PRO A 119 1.66 11.50 -16.35
C PRO A 119 1.71 11.58 -14.81
N ARG A 120 0.73 11.00 -14.11
CA ARG A 120 0.77 10.86 -12.65
C ARG A 120 1.68 9.70 -12.24
N LEU A 121 1.58 8.55 -12.90
CA LEU A 121 2.46 7.40 -12.66
C LEU A 121 3.94 7.77 -12.83
N GLY A 122 4.29 8.56 -13.86
CA GLY A 122 5.68 9.00 -14.04
C GLY A 122 6.21 9.84 -12.87
N ARG A 123 5.37 10.75 -12.33
CA ARG A 123 5.74 11.54 -11.15
C ARG A 123 5.82 10.68 -9.89
N GLU A 124 4.87 9.76 -9.73
CA GLU A 124 4.82 8.85 -8.59
C GLU A 124 6.01 7.87 -8.58
N LEU A 125 6.44 7.40 -9.76
CA LEU A 125 7.65 6.60 -9.90
C LEU A 125 8.88 7.35 -9.39
N VAL A 126 9.03 8.62 -9.75
CA VAL A 126 10.15 9.46 -9.28
C VAL A 126 10.08 9.64 -7.77
N THR A 127 8.90 9.95 -7.21
CA THR A 127 8.69 10.03 -5.76
C THR A 127 9.07 8.72 -5.07
N GLY A 128 8.58 7.60 -5.58
CA GLY A 128 8.87 6.26 -5.04
C GLY A 128 10.34 5.88 -5.12
N LEU A 129 11.05 6.25 -6.19
CA LEU A 129 12.49 6.06 -6.33
C LEU A 129 13.30 6.96 -5.38
N LEU A 130 12.86 8.20 -5.13
CA LEU A 130 13.52 9.09 -4.17
C LEU A 130 13.34 8.60 -2.72
N LEU A 131 12.11 8.23 -2.35
CA LEU A 131 11.81 7.64 -1.05
C LEU A 131 12.53 6.29 -0.88
N GLY A 132 12.49 5.46 -1.91
CA GLY A 132 13.16 4.16 -1.97
C GLY A 132 14.67 4.28 -1.85
N GLY A 133 15.30 5.14 -2.65
CA GLY A 133 16.75 5.34 -2.63
C GLY A 133 17.26 5.91 -1.31
N SER A 134 16.55 6.89 -0.73
CA SER A 134 16.90 7.46 0.58
C SER A 134 16.77 6.43 1.71
N SER A 135 15.67 5.67 1.72
CA SER A 135 15.43 4.61 2.71
C SER A 135 16.43 3.47 2.56
N ALA A 136 16.70 3.06 1.32
CA ALA A 136 17.68 2.03 0.98
C ALA A 136 19.10 2.42 1.40
N LEU A 137 19.48 3.70 1.27
CA LEU A 137 20.77 4.19 1.74
C LEU A 137 20.91 4.08 3.26
N ILE A 138 19.87 4.49 4.01
CA ILE A 138 19.87 4.45 5.47
C ILE A 138 19.92 3.00 5.97
N ILE A 139 19.02 2.16 5.47
CA ILE A 139 18.94 0.74 5.86
C ILE A 139 20.16 -0.04 5.38
N GLY A 140 20.66 0.25 4.18
CA GLY A 140 21.87 -0.36 3.61
C GLY A 140 23.12 -0.03 4.42
N LEU A 141 23.26 1.22 4.88
CA LEU A 141 24.35 1.63 5.77
C LEU A 141 24.26 0.91 7.11
N ALA A 142 23.08 0.83 7.72
CA ALA A 142 22.87 0.07 8.95
C ALA A 142 23.25 -1.41 8.73
N ALA A 143 22.73 -2.05 7.68
CA ALA A 143 23.04 -3.43 7.35
C ALA A 143 24.54 -3.67 7.10
N PHE A 144 25.24 -2.71 6.49
CA PHE A 144 26.69 -2.77 6.31
C PHE A 144 27.45 -2.84 7.63
N LEU A 145 27.05 -2.04 8.61
CA LEU A 145 27.67 -2.02 9.94
C LEU A 145 27.44 -3.32 10.73
N PHE A 146 26.29 -3.99 10.54
CA PHE A 146 25.95 -5.22 11.28
C PHE A 146 26.45 -6.51 10.63
N LEU A 147 26.44 -6.61 9.30
CA LEU A 147 26.65 -7.87 8.58
C LEU A 147 27.97 -7.96 7.81
N GLY A 148 28.49 -6.83 7.32
CA GLY A 148 29.71 -6.80 6.49
C GLY A 148 29.62 -7.50 5.12
N GLN A 149 28.43 -7.97 4.70
CA GLN A 149 28.24 -8.73 3.46
C GLN A 149 27.76 -7.85 2.30
N GLY A 150 28.71 -7.29 1.52
CA GLY A 150 28.41 -6.34 0.44
C GLY A 150 27.36 -6.80 -0.58
N ARG A 151 27.35 -8.10 -0.95
CA ARG A 151 26.37 -8.65 -1.89
C ARG A 151 24.94 -8.68 -1.35
N VAL A 152 24.75 -9.08 -0.10
CA VAL A 152 23.45 -9.07 0.59
C VAL A 152 22.91 -7.65 0.69
N ILE A 153 23.79 -6.69 0.98
CA ILE A 153 23.43 -5.28 1.08
C ILE A 153 23.02 -4.71 -0.28
N ALA A 154 23.71 -5.08 -1.37
CA ALA A 154 23.31 -4.66 -2.71
C ALA A 154 21.93 -5.20 -3.12
N CYS A 155 21.58 -6.42 -2.70
CA CYS A 155 20.24 -6.99 -2.89
C CYS A 155 19.20 -6.21 -2.07
N LEU A 156 19.52 -5.92 -0.81
CA LEU A 156 18.68 -5.13 0.10
C LEU A 156 18.38 -3.74 -0.45
N VAL A 157 19.41 -3.02 -0.89
CA VAL A 157 19.27 -1.67 -1.44
C VAL A 157 18.41 -1.67 -2.69
N ASN A 158 18.64 -2.61 -3.62
CA ASN A 158 17.81 -2.73 -4.83
C ASN A 158 16.36 -3.09 -4.51
N GLY A 159 16.14 -4.02 -3.58
CA GLY A 159 14.80 -4.45 -3.21
C GLY A 159 14.00 -3.36 -2.51
N ILE A 160 14.61 -2.58 -1.62
CA ILE A 160 13.94 -1.44 -0.98
C ILE A 160 13.61 -0.38 -2.03
N ALA A 161 14.58 0.02 -2.86
CA ALA A 161 14.37 1.06 -3.85
C ALA A 161 13.30 0.67 -4.89
N GLY A 162 13.40 -0.53 -5.44
CA GLY A 162 12.44 -1.06 -6.41
C GLY A 162 11.07 -1.35 -5.79
N GLY A 163 11.04 -1.96 -4.61
CA GLY A 163 9.82 -2.29 -3.88
C GLY A 163 9.00 -1.06 -3.53
N MET A 164 9.63 -0.03 -2.96
CA MET A 164 8.95 1.23 -2.64
C MET A 164 8.49 1.98 -3.90
N ALA A 165 9.26 1.93 -5.00
CA ALA A 165 8.83 2.50 -6.28
C ALA A 165 7.60 1.78 -6.86
N ALA A 166 7.59 0.44 -6.83
CA ALA A 166 6.44 -0.35 -7.26
C ALA A 166 5.22 -0.13 -6.35
N ALA A 167 5.43 -0.05 -5.04
CA ALA A 167 4.38 0.22 -4.05
C ALA A 167 3.74 1.59 -4.24
N ALA A 168 4.54 2.64 -4.52
CA ALA A 168 4.03 3.97 -4.84
C ALA A 168 3.14 3.96 -6.10
N LEU A 169 3.63 3.31 -7.16
CA LEU A 169 2.88 3.14 -8.40
C LEU A 169 1.56 2.40 -8.19
N LEU A 170 1.56 1.31 -7.42
CA LEU A 170 0.37 0.53 -7.13
C LEU A 170 -0.61 1.31 -6.26
N GLY A 171 -0.12 2.07 -5.27
CA GLY A 171 -0.97 2.91 -4.44
C GLY A 171 -1.69 4.01 -5.22
N LEU A 172 -1.10 4.51 -6.32
CA LEU A 172 -1.78 5.40 -7.25
C LEU A 172 -2.67 4.66 -8.27
N ALA A 173 -2.18 3.56 -8.83
CA ALA A 173 -2.84 2.86 -9.92
C ALA A 173 -4.11 2.13 -9.47
N VAL A 174 -4.09 1.48 -8.30
CA VAL A 174 -5.20 0.62 -7.84
C VAL A 174 -6.49 1.43 -7.59
N PRO A 175 -6.50 2.51 -6.78
CA PRO A 175 -7.73 3.30 -6.59
C PRO A 175 -8.24 3.90 -7.91
N HIS A 176 -7.32 4.34 -8.78
CA HIS A 176 -7.68 4.90 -10.08
C HIS A 176 -8.31 3.84 -10.99
N LEU A 177 -7.74 2.65 -11.06
CA LEU A 177 -8.22 1.55 -11.89
C LEU A 177 -9.59 1.02 -11.41
N LEU A 178 -9.79 0.89 -10.10
CA LEU A 178 -11.09 0.54 -9.53
C LEU A 178 -12.17 1.52 -10.01
N ARG A 179 -11.88 2.83 -10.01
CA ARG A 179 -12.81 3.84 -10.48
C ARG A 179 -13.07 3.76 -12.00
N LEU A 180 -12.05 3.42 -12.82
CA LEU A 180 -12.25 3.13 -14.24
C LEU A 180 -13.20 1.93 -14.47
N LEU A 181 -13.10 0.92 -13.60
CA LEU A 181 -13.97 -0.27 -13.60
C LEU A 181 -15.34 -0.03 -12.96
N ARG A 182 -15.64 1.21 -12.54
CA ARG A 182 -16.88 1.59 -11.82
C ARG A 182 -17.07 0.87 -10.48
N LEU A 183 -15.97 0.42 -9.87
CA LEU A 183 -15.93 -0.09 -8.51
C LEU A 183 -15.63 1.05 -7.54
N ASP A 184 -16.16 0.98 -6.31
CA ASP A 184 -15.89 1.97 -5.28
C ASP A 184 -14.48 1.77 -4.69
N PRO A 185 -13.52 2.69 -4.94
CA PRO A 185 -12.17 2.55 -4.44
C PRO A 185 -12.06 2.76 -2.92
N ARG A 186 -13.03 3.44 -2.28
CA ARG A 186 -12.95 3.77 -0.85
C ARG A 186 -12.92 2.49 0.01
N VAL A 187 -13.64 1.46 -0.41
CA VAL A 187 -13.78 0.20 0.32
C VAL A 187 -12.64 -0.79 0.02
N ALA A 188 -12.19 -0.87 -1.24
CA ALA A 188 -11.33 -1.97 -1.70
C ALA A 188 -9.87 -1.57 -1.96
N ALA A 189 -9.57 -0.27 -2.18
CA ALA A 189 -8.26 0.13 -2.68
C ALA A 189 -7.13 -0.11 -1.68
N GLY A 190 -7.36 0.09 -0.38
CA GLY A 190 -6.35 -0.11 0.66
C GLY A 190 -5.79 -1.54 0.69
N PRO A 191 -6.60 -2.55 1.08
CA PRO A 191 -6.15 -3.96 1.12
C PRO A 191 -5.64 -4.49 -0.22
N LEU A 192 -6.31 -4.18 -1.33
CA LEU A 192 -5.87 -4.65 -2.64
C LEU A 192 -4.53 -4.03 -3.04
N ALA A 193 -4.31 -2.74 -2.80
CA ALA A 193 -3.04 -2.10 -3.10
C ALA A 193 -1.90 -2.64 -2.22
N LEU A 194 -2.17 -2.89 -0.93
CA LEU A 194 -1.20 -3.46 0.00
C LEU A 194 -0.76 -4.86 -0.42
N THR A 195 -1.71 -5.77 -0.63
CA THR A 195 -1.40 -7.15 -1.07
C THR A 195 -0.65 -7.19 -2.39
N LEU A 196 -1.01 -6.33 -3.36
CA LEU A 196 -0.26 -6.22 -4.62
C LEU A 196 1.14 -5.63 -4.40
N ALA A 197 1.29 -4.65 -3.51
CA ALA A 197 2.57 -4.05 -3.18
C ALA A 197 3.51 -5.05 -2.51
N ASP A 198 3.00 -5.90 -1.61
CA ASP A 198 3.78 -6.99 -1.01
C ASP A 198 4.31 -7.95 -2.07
N MET A 199 3.44 -8.40 -2.98
CA MET A 199 3.84 -9.32 -4.05
C MET A 199 4.88 -8.70 -4.97
N ALA A 200 4.67 -7.45 -5.41
CA ALA A 200 5.61 -6.74 -6.26
C ALA A 200 6.96 -6.54 -5.54
N THR A 201 6.93 -6.18 -4.26
CA THR A 201 8.13 -5.95 -3.45
C THR A 201 8.93 -7.22 -3.25
N LEU A 202 8.28 -8.34 -2.87
CA LEU A 202 8.95 -9.62 -2.70
C LEU A 202 9.50 -10.15 -4.02
N LEU A 203 8.76 -10.00 -5.12
CA LEU A 203 9.26 -10.38 -6.44
C LEU A 203 10.52 -9.59 -6.82
N LEU A 204 10.52 -8.27 -6.64
CA LEU A 204 11.69 -7.44 -6.92
C LEU A 204 12.86 -7.79 -5.99
N TYR A 205 12.60 -7.99 -4.71
CA TYR A 205 13.60 -8.36 -3.71
C TYR A 205 14.26 -9.71 -4.02
N PHE A 206 13.47 -10.75 -4.29
CA PHE A 206 14.00 -12.07 -4.57
C PHE A 206 14.64 -12.18 -5.96
N ASN A 207 14.14 -11.45 -6.97
CA ASN A 207 14.81 -11.40 -8.28
C ASN A 207 16.16 -10.67 -8.20
N ALA A 208 16.27 -9.61 -7.39
CA ALA A 208 17.55 -8.97 -7.12
C ALA A 208 18.52 -9.97 -6.46
N ALA A 209 18.06 -10.73 -5.46
CA ALA A 209 18.84 -11.79 -4.83
C ALA A 209 19.33 -12.83 -5.85
N ARG A 210 18.43 -13.35 -6.70
CA ARG A 210 18.76 -14.34 -7.73
C ARG A 210 19.76 -13.83 -8.78
N GLY A 211 19.75 -12.55 -9.09
CA GLY A 211 20.66 -11.96 -10.08
C GLY A 211 22.06 -11.63 -9.53
N LEU A 212 22.15 -11.25 -8.25
CA LEU A 212 23.40 -10.79 -7.63
C LEU A 212 24.13 -11.89 -6.83
N LEU A 213 23.39 -12.91 -6.38
CA LEU A 213 23.91 -14.02 -5.60
C LEU A 213 24.16 -15.22 -6.53
N PRO A 214 25.25 -15.98 -6.31
CA PRO A 214 25.64 -17.12 -7.13
C PRO A 214 24.72 -18.34 -6.94
#